data_AF-A0A7J8WKZ3-F1
#
_entry.id   AF-A0A7J8WKZ3-F1
#
_cell.length_a   1.000
_cell.length_b   1.000
_cell.length_c   1.000
_cell.angle_alpha   90.00
_cell.angle_beta   90.00
_cell.angle_gamma   90.00
#
_symmetry.space_group_name_H-M   'P 1'
#
loop_
_entity.id
_entity.type
_entity.pdbx_description
1 polymer ?
#
loop_
_entity_poly.entity_id
_entity_poly.type
_entity_poly.pdbx_seq_one_letter_code
_entity_poly.pdbx_strand_id
1 'polypeptide(L)'
;DDTSVAADVKVPILIDFYRHIYDRDWHFSCGTKEYKVLMDQFHHVSAAFLELEKGYQEAIEDITLRMGAGMAKFICKEVETVDDYDEYCHYVAGLVGLGLSKLFHAYGSEDLAPESLSNSMGLFLQKTNIIRDYLEDINEIPKSRMFWPRQIWSKYVKKLEDLKDEENSVKAVQCLNDMVTNALLHVDDCLKYMSALRDPAIFRFCAIPQIMAIGTLALCYNNIKVFRGVVKMRRGLTAKVIDRTKSMTDVYGAFYDFSCILKAKVDKNDPNAQKTVSRLDSILKTCRDSGVLNKRFADVPDFINFVLVLVSVPSYI
;
A
#
# COMPACT_ATOMS: atom_id res chain seq x y z
N ASP A 1 12.87 -10.29 3.19
CA ASP A 1 11.79 -11.27 3.44
C ASP A 1 12.27 -12.69 3.70
N ASP A 2 13.29 -13.19 3.00
CA ASP A 2 13.79 -14.56 3.23
C ASP A 2 14.22 -14.80 4.69
N THR A 3 13.39 -15.53 5.45
CA THR A 3 13.60 -15.82 6.87
C THR A 3 14.65 -16.91 7.10
N SER A 4 15.10 -17.61 6.05
CA SER A 4 16.16 -18.61 6.15
C SER A 4 17.57 -17.98 6.24
N VAL A 5 17.72 -16.74 5.75
CA VAL A 5 18.99 -15.99 5.83
C VAL A 5 19.12 -15.32 7.20
N ALA A 6 20.16 -15.68 7.94
CA ALA A 6 20.46 -15.13 9.26
C ALA A 6 20.66 -13.61 9.23
N ALA A 7 20.33 -12.95 10.34
CA ALA A 7 20.33 -11.48 10.42
C ALA A 7 21.72 -10.87 10.26
N ASP A 8 22.76 -11.52 10.80
CA ASP A 8 24.17 -11.13 10.70
C ASP A 8 24.71 -11.19 9.27
N VAL A 9 24.16 -12.08 8.42
CA VAL A 9 24.45 -12.11 6.98
C VAL A 9 23.62 -11.07 6.23
N LYS A 10 22.34 -10.93 6.55
CA LYS A 10 21.39 -10.08 5.83
C LYS A 10 21.65 -8.59 6.02
N VAL A 11 21.98 -8.17 7.24
CA VAL A 11 22.12 -6.75 7.60
C VAL A 11 23.23 -6.06 6.81
N PRO A 12 24.46 -6.59 6.71
CA PRO A 12 25.51 -5.99 5.88
C PRO A 12 25.12 -5.88 4.41
N ILE A 13 24.52 -6.94 3.85
CA ILE A 13 24.08 -6.97 2.45
C ILE A 13 23.06 -5.87 2.19
N LEU A 14 22.08 -5.67 3.06
CA LEU A 14 21.09 -4.60 2.89
C LEU A 14 21.71 -3.21 2.93
N ILE A 15 22.63 -2.97 3.88
CA ILE A 15 23.29 -1.67 4.02
C ILE A 15 24.15 -1.35 2.80
N ASP A 16 24.86 -2.35 2.25
CA ASP A 16 25.76 -2.18 1.11
C ASP A 16 25.10 -2.48 -0.25
N PHE A 17 23.81 -2.85 -0.30
CA PHE A 17 23.13 -3.28 -1.53
C PHE A 17 23.21 -2.25 -2.66
N TYR A 18 23.13 -0.96 -2.31
CA TYR A 18 23.25 0.15 -3.24
C TYR A 18 24.62 0.23 -3.94
N ARG A 19 25.67 -0.35 -3.35
CA ARG A 19 27.01 -0.47 -3.97
C ARG A 19 27.07 -1.69 -4.89
N HIS A 20 26.41 -2.77 -4.49
CA HIS A 20 26.41 -4.03 -5.24
C HIS A 20 25.76 -3.92 -6.62
N ILE A 21 24.84 -2.97 -6.83
CA ILE A 21 24.24 -2.73 -8.16
C ILE A 21 25.25 -2.24 -9.22
N TYR A 22 26.41 -1.73 -8.80
CA TYR A 22 27.50 -1.34 -9.71
C TYR A 22 28.43 -2.50 -10.06
N ASP A 23 28.38 -3.59 -9.29
CA ASP A 23 29.19 -4.78 -9.52
C ASP A 23 28.45 -5.74 -10.45
N ARG A 24 29.05 -6.01 -11.61
CA ARG A 24 28.48 -6.90 -12.63
C ARG A 24 28.70 -8.38 -12.31
N ASP A 25 29.56 -8.72 -11.37
CA ASP A 25 29.80 -10.11 -10.98
C ASP A 25 29.09 -10.45 -9.66
N TRP A 26 28.57 -9.44 -8.97
CA TRP A 26 27.86 -9.62 -7.72
C TRP A 26 26.54 -10.37 -7.91
N HIS A 27 26.36 -11.39 -7.07
CA HIS A 27 25.10 -12.10 -6.89
C HIS A 27 25.05 -12.64 -5.46
N PHE A 28 23.84 -12.84 -4.94
CA PHE A 28 23.65 -13.42 -3.62
C PHE A 28 22.49 -14.40 -3.64
N SER A 29 22.80 -15.68 -3.53
CA SER A 29 21.80 -16.74 -3.67
C SER A 29 20.81 -16.75 -2.49
N CYS A 30 19.61 -16.22 -2.69
CA CYS A 30 18.57 -16.15 -1.66
C CYS A 30 17.17 -16.08 -2.26
N GLY A 31 16.14 -16.24 -1.43
CA GLY A 31 14.74 -16.22 -1.84
C GLY A 31 14.27 -17.55 -2.43
N THR A 32 13.06 -17.54 -2.98
CA THR A 32 12.40 -18.73 -3.53
C THR A 32 11.91 -18.49 -4.95
N LYS A 33 11.84 -19.56 -5.77
CA LYS A 33 11.28 -19.53 -7.13
C LYS A 33 11.91 -18.41 -7.98
N GLU A 34 11.09 -17.51 -8.53
CA GLU A 34 11.52 -16.45 -9.45
C GLU A 34 12.44 -15.42 -8.75
N TYR A 35 12.25 -15.18 -7.45
CA TYR A 35 13.12 -14.27 -6.68
C TYR A 35 14.54 -14.85 -6.51
N LYS A 36 14.66 -16.18 -6.41
CA LYS A 36 15.97 -16.84 -6.39
C LYS A 36 16.70 -16.67 -7.71
N VAL A 37 15.98 -16.83 -8.83
CA VAL A 37 16.54 -16.61 -10.17
C VAL A 37 17.01 -15.17 -10.32
N LEU A 38 16.20 -14.19 -9.89
CA LEU A 38 16.57 -12.77 -9.91
C LEU A 38 17.89 -12.52 -9.17
N MET A 39 18.02 -13.05 -7.96
CA MET A 39 19.20 -12.82 -7.13
C MET A 39 20.44 -13.60 -7.59
N ASP A 40 20.25 -14.81 -8.14
CA ASP A 40 21.32 -15.61 -8.77
C ASP A 40 21.80 -14.99 -10.09
N GLN A 41 20.94 -14.23 -10.80
CA GLN A 41 21.21 -13.60 -12.08
C GLN A 41 21.22 -12.07 -11.99
N PHE A 42 21.55 -11.53 -10.81
CA PHE A 42 21.46 -10.10 -10.52
C PHE A 42 22.36 -9.24 -11.43
N HIS A 43 23.42 -9.81 -11.97
CA HIS A 43 24.30 -9.18 -12.95
C HIS A 43 23.55 -8.62 -14.18
N HIS A 44 22.43 -9.22 -14.60
CA HIS A 44 21.59 -8.67 -15.67
C HIS A 44 20.92 -7.34 -15.26
N VAL A 45 20.52 -7.23 -14.00
CA VAL A 45 19.97 -5.99 -13.43
C VAL A 45 21.05 -4.92 -13.34
N SER A 46 22.23 -5.27 -12.82
CA SER A 46 23.38 -4.36 -12.76
C SER A 46 23.78 -3.86 -14.16
N ALA A 47 23.81 -4.75 -15.16
CA ALA A 47 24.12 -4.38 -16.54
C ALA A 47 23.12 -3.35 -17.10
N ALA A 48 21.82 -3.60 -16.96
CA ALA A 48 20.78 -2.69 -17.43
C ALA A 48 20.77 -1.36 -16.64
N PHE A 49 21.01 -1.40 -15.33
CA PHE A 49 21.11 -0.21 -14.49
C PHE A 49 22.23 0.72 -14.97
N LEU A 50 23.40 0.15 -15.31
CA LEU A 50 24.56 0.91 -15.78
C LEU A 50 24.35 1.55 -17.18
N GLU A 51 23.35 1.09 -17.94
CA GLU A 51 22.98 1.68 -19.24
C GLU A 51 22.05 2.91 -19.08
N LEU A 52 21.49 3.12 -17.89
CA LEU A 52 20.62 4.27 -17.63
C LEU A 52 21.41 5.59 -17.58
N GLU A 53 20.76 6.70 -17.89
CA GLU A 53 21.35 8.02 -17.67
C GLU A 53 21.60 8.30 -16.17
N LYS A 54 22.59 9.15 -15.91
CA LYS A 54 23.09 9.44 -14.55
C LYS A 54 22.00 9.85 -13.56
N GLY A 55 21.03 10.65 -14.00
CA GLY A 55 19.92 11.08 -13.13
C GLY A 55 19.03 9.93 -12.64
N TYR A 56 18.83 8.90 -13.45
CA TYR A 56 18.10 7.71 -13.02
C TYR A 56 18.94 6.84 -12.09
N GLN A 57 20.23 6.69 -12.39
CA GLN A 57 21.15 5.95 -11.53
C GLN A 57 21.22 6.55 -10.12
N GLU A 58 21.42 7.86 -10.02
CA GLU A 58 21.46 8.60 -8.75
C GLU A 58 20.17 8.46 -7.95
N ALA A 59 19.00 8.51 -8.61
CA ALA A 59 17.71 8.34 -7.96
C ALA A 59 17.54 6.91 -7.40
N ILE A 60 17.91 5.88 -8.16
CA ILE A 60 17.82 4.48 -7.72
C ILE A 60 18.82 4.20 -6.60
N GLU A 61 20.06 4.71 -6.71
CA GLU A 61 21.11 4.54 -5.70
C GLU A 61 20.68 5.14 -4.35
N ASP A 62 20.25 6.40 -4.33
CA ASP A 62 19.81 7.10 -3.10
C ASP A 62 18.68 6.35 -2.38
N ILE A 63 17.68 5.91 -3.15
CA ILE A 63 16.54 5.18 -2.59
C ILE A 63 16.96 3.80 -2.08
N THR A 64 17.82 3.10 -2.82
CA THR A 64 18.32 1.78 -2.43
C THR A 64 19.14 1.85 -1.15
N LEU A 65 20.02 2.85 -1.03
CA LEU A 65 20.81 3.12 0.17
C LEU A 65 19.92 3.33 1.40
N ARG A 66 18.95 4.26 1.29
CA ARG A 66 18.07 4.62 2.41
C ARG A 66 17.13 3.48 2.79
N MET A 67 16.61 2.75 1.81
CA MET A 67 15.75 1.59 2.02
C MET A 67 16.51 0.45 2.68
N GLY A 68 17.73 0.14 2.22
CA GLY A 68 18.59 -0.88 2.80
C GLY A 68 18.90 -0.60 4.28
N ALA A 69 19.28 0.63 4.61
CA ALA A 69 19.50 1.05 5.99
C ALA A 69 18.24 0.94 6.86
N GLY A 70 17.08 1.34 6.33
CA GLY A 70 15.79 1.23 7.01
C GLY A 70 15.35 -0.21 7.25
N MET A 71 15.49 -1.08 6.25
CA MET A 71 15.19 -2.51 6.38
C MET A 71 16.10 -3.17 7.41
N ALA A 72 17.40 -2.84 7.41
CA ALA A 72 18.35 -3.32 8.41
C ALA A 72 17.93 -2.96 9.84
N LYS A 73 17.42 -1.73 10.06
CA LYS A 73 16.87 -1.29 11.35
C LYS A 73 15.72 -2.17 11.83
N PHE A 74 14.81 -2.55 10.95
CA PHE A 74 13.59 -3.30 11.29
C PHE A 74 13.73 -4.83 11.24
N ILE A 75 14.86 -5.40 10.82
CA ILE A 75 15.10 -6.86 10.91
C ILE A 75 15.04 -7.35 12.37
N CYS A 76 15.61 -6.58 13.29
CA CYS A 76 15.74 -6.94 14.70
C CYS A 76 14.78 -6.16 15.61
N LYS A 77 13.86 -5.39 15.04
CA LYS A 77 12.96 -4.50 15.78
C LYS A 77 11.51 -4.77 15.40
N GLU A 78 10.68 -5.04 16.40
CA GLU A 78 9.22 -5.12 16.22
C GLU A 78 8.60 -3.72 16.08
N VAL A 79 7.45 -3.65 15.40
CA VAL A 79 6.70 -2.41 15.23
C VAL A 79 5.85 -2.17 16.49
N GLU A 80 6.35 -1.32 17.40
CA GLU A 80 5.70 -1.06 18.68
C GLU A 80 4.67 0.05 18.58
N THR A 81 5.05 1.19 18.00
CA THR A 81 4.22 2.41 17.95
C THR A 81 3.65 2.69 16.56
N VAL A 82 2.69 3.61 16.47
CA VAL A 82 2.22 4.13 15.18
C VAL A 82 3.36 4.87 14.45
N ASP A 83 4.26 5.53 15.18
CA ASP A 83 5.42 6.19 14.59
C ASP A 83 6.42 5.17 14.02
N ASP A 84 6.65 4.05 14.71
CA ASP A 84 7.43 2.93 14.16
C ASP A 84 6.79 2.36 12.90
N TYR A 85 5.46 2.29 12.87
CA TYR A 85 4.70 1.80 11.72
C TYR A 85 4.81 2.73 10.52
N ASP A 86 4.71 4.05 10.75
CA ASP A 86 4.92 5.07 9.73
C ASP A 86 6.37 5.09 9.24
N GLU A 87 7.34 4.93 10.13
CA GLU A 87 8.76 4.85 9.79
C GLU A 87 9.09 3.58 8.99
N TYR A 88 8.57 2.42 9.40
CA TYR A 88 8.71 1.19 8.63
C TYR A 88 8.14 1.34 7.22
N CYS A 89 6.90 1.84 7.11
CA CYS A 89 6.26 2.09 5.82
C CYS A 89 7.00 3.15 4.99
N HIS A 90 7.61 4.15 5.63
CA HIS A 90 8.46 5.13 4.94
C HIS A 90 9.62 4.43 4.25
N TYR A 91 10.37 3.59 4.96
CA TYR A 91 11.53 2.92 4.37
C TYR A 91 11.16 1.97 3.24
N VAL A 92 10.14 1.13 3.39
CA VAL A 92 9.84 0.07 2.41
C VAL A 92 8.91 0.50 1.27
N ALA A 93 8.23 1.64 1.38
CA ALA A 93 7.28 2.09 0.36
C ALA A 93 7.24 3.61 0.16
N GLY A 94 7.36 4.41 1.23
CA GLY A 94 7.44 5.86 1.12
C GLY A 94 8.61 6.32 0.23
N LEU A 95 9.80 5.74 0.46
CA LEU A 95 10.98 5.96 -0.36
C LEU A 95 10.79 5.55 -1.83
N VAL A 96 10.00 4.50 -2.10
CA VAL A 96 9.66 4.12 -3.48
C VAL A 96 8.85 5.24 -4.14
N GLY A 97 7.89 5.83 -3.43
CA GLY A 97 7.16 7.01 -3.90
C GLY A 97 8.08 8.19 -4.23
N LEU A 98 9.01 8.53 -3.33
CA LEU A 98 10.01 9.59 -3.56
C LEU A 98 10.90 9.28 -4.77
N GLY A 99 11.36 8.03 -4.89
CA GLY A 99 12.19 7.58 -6.01
C GLY A 99 11.49 7.75 -7.35
N LEU A 100 10.24 7.28 -7.44
CA LEU A 100 9.43 7.45 -8.65
C LEU A 100 9.24 8.94 -9.00
N SER A 101 8.94 9.80 -8.03
CA SER A 101 8.84 11.25 -8.28
C SER A 101 10.16 11.84 -8.80
N LYS A 102 11.31 11.41 -8.27
CA LYS A 102 12.63 11.80 -8.78
C LYS A 102 12.86 11.31 -10.22
N LEU A 103 12.47 10.07 -10.54
CA LEU A 103 12.59 9.52 -11.90
C LEU A 103 11.71 10.29 -12.90
N PHE A 104 10.46 10.60 -12.54
CA PHE A 104 9.56 11.39 -13.39
C PHE A 104 10.09 12.82 -13.62
N HIS A 105 10.70 13.40 -12.59
CA HIS A 105 11.36 14.70 -12.71
C HIS A 105 12.62 14.64 -13.58
N ALA A 106 13.47 13.63 -13.39
CA ALA A 106 14.68 13.43 -14.19
C ALA A 106 14.38 13.21 -15.67
N TYR A 107 13.26 12.52 -15.98
CA TYR A 107 12.76 12.38 -17.34
C TYR A 107 12.20 13.69 -17.94
N GLY A 108 11.90 14.69 -17.11
CA GLY A 108 11.37 15.98 -17.53
C GLY A 108 9.86 16.01 -17.79
N SER A 109 9.12 14.95 -17.45
CA SER A 109 7.67 14.89 -17.62
C SER A 109 6.90 15.58 -16.48
N GLU A 110 7.45 15.55 -15.26
CA GLU A 110 6.78 16.05 -14.06
C GLU A 110 7.65 17.03 -13.29
N ASP A 111 6.98 17.93 -12.55
CA ASP A 111 7.66 18.73 -11.54
C ASP A 111 7.92 17.86 -10.31
N LEU A 112 9.00 18.14 -9.56
CA LEU A 112 9.31 17.35 -8.39
C LEU A 112 8.25 17.58 -7.30
N ALA A 113 7.50 16.52 -6.99
CA ALA A 113 6.47 16.55 -5.96
C ALA A 113 7.10 16.73 -4.55
N PRO A 114 6.38 17.38 -3.61
CA PRO A 114 6.81 17.42 -2.21
C PRO A 114 7.05 16.01 -1.65
N GLU A 115 8.13 15.83 -0.88
CA GLU A 115 8.47 14.53 -0.30
C GLU A 115 7.36 13.97 0.57
N SER A 116 6.64 14.81 1.31
CA SER A 116 5.51 14.38 2.16
C SER A 116 4.38 13.73 1.35
N LEU A 117 4.01 14.30 0.20
CA LEU A 117 2.98 13.74 -0.67
C LEU A 117 3.43 12.43 -1.30
N SER A 118 4.68 12.39 -1.77
CA SER A 118 5.31 11.20 -2.35
C SER A 118 5.39 10.06 -1.33
N ASN A 119 5.71 10.39 -0.07
CA ASN A 119 5.71 9.45 1.04
C ASN A 119 4.30 8.90 1.31
N SER A 120 3.29 9.79 1.40
CA SER A 120 1.90 9.39 1.63
C SER A 120 1.38 8.42 0.55
N MET A 121 1.76 8.61 -0.73
CA MET A 121 1.44 7.67 -1.81
C MET A 121 1.95 6.26 -1.53
N GLY A 122 3.17 6.12 -1.04
CA GLY A 122 3.76 4.84 -0.66
C GLY A 122 3.13 4.24 0.60
N LEU A 123 2.96 5.06 1.64
CA LEU A 123 2.37 4.64 2.92
C LEU A 123 0.94 4.13 2.74
N PHE A 124 0.12 4.78 1.91
CA PHE A 124 -1.26 4.32 1.69
C PHE A 124 -1.31 2.91 1.09
N LEU A 125 -0.47 2.64 0.08
CA LEU A 125 -0.37 1.32 -0.54
C LEU A 125 0.14 0.28 0.46
N GLN A 126 1.23 0.60 1.17
CA GLN A 126 1.86 -0.34 2.09
C GLN A 126 0.96 -0.70 3.26
N LYS A 127 0.30 0.28 3.87
CA LYS A 127 -0.64 0.04 4.97
C LYS A 127 -1.83 -0.78 4.50
N THR A 128 -2.33 -0.54 3.28
CA THR A 128 -3.41 -1.34 2.71
C THR A 128 -3.02 -2.80 2.53
N ASN A 129 -1.80 -3.05 2.03
CA ASN A 129 -1.28 -4.42 1.88
C ASN A 129 -1.12 -5.09 3.25
N ILE A 130 -0.47 -4.44 4.21
CA ILE A 130 -0.29 -4.96 5.58
C ILE A 130 -1.62 -5.30 6.26
N ILE A 131 -2.66 -4.49 6.04
CA ILE A 131 -4.01 -4.77 6.56
C ILE A 131 -4.60 -6.02 5.92
N ARG A 132 -4.51 -6.12 4.59
CA ARG A 132 -5.13 -7.20 3.82
C ARG A 132 -4.42 -8.54 4.02
N ASP A 133 -3.09 -8.51 4.17
CA ASP A 133 -2.21 -9.68 4.20
C ASP A 133 -1.96 -10.23 5.61
N TYR A 134 -2.65 -9.72 6.63
CA TYR A 134 -2.52 -10.16 8.04
C TYR A 134 -2.40 -11.69 8.19
N LEU A 135 -3.31 -12.45 7.55
CA LEU A 135 -3.36 -13.90 7.74
C LEU A 135 -2.19 -14.63 7.05
N GLU A 136 -1.70 -14.10 5.94
CA GLU A 136 -0.51 -14.61 5.25
C GLU A 136 0.73 -14.35 6.11
N ASP A 137 0.89 -13.11 6.57
CA ASP A 137 2.03 -12.69 7.38
C ASP A 137 2.12 -13.43 8.72
N ILE A 138 0.99 -13.58 9.43
CA ILE A 138 0.97 -14.21 10.76
C ILE A 138 1.19 -15.73 10.72
N ASN A 139 0.86 -16.39 9.59
CA ASN A 139 1.01 -17.82 9.42
C ASN A 139 2.31 -18.19 8.68
N GLU A 140 3.18 -17.23 8.38
CA GLU A 140 4.49 -17.48 7.78
C GLU A 140 5.34 -18.43 8.65
N ILE A 141 6.02 -19.38 8.01
CA ILE A 141 6.86 -20.40 8.65
C ILE A 141 8.31 -20.23 8.14
N PRO A 142 9.34 -20.29 9.00
CA PRO A 142 9.31 -20.69 10.42
C PRO A 142 8.93 -19.58 11.40
N LYS A 143 8.85 -18.33 10.96
CA LYS A 143 8.60 -17.18 11.85
C LYS A 143 7.52 -16.29 11.27
N SER A 144 6.49 -16.02 12.06
CA SER A 144 5.44 -15.05 11.76
C SER A 144 6.02 -13.67 11.49
N ARG A 145 5.46 -12.98 10.50
CA ARG A 145 5.77 -11.59 10.18
C ARG A 145 4.75 -10.69 10.87
N MET A 146 5.21 -9.78 11.72
CA MET A 146 4.34 -8.95 12.57
C MET A 146 4.52 -7.48 12.23
N PHE A 147 3.66 -6.96 11.35
CA PHE A 147 3.73 -5.57 10.90
C PHE A 147 2.68 -4.65 11.54
N TRP A 148 1.66 -5.20 12.20
CA TRP A 148 0.65 -4.40 12.87
C TRP A 148 1.24 -3.81 14.16
N PRO A 149 1.14 -2.49 14.41
CA PRO A 149 1.78 -1.86 15.55
C PRO A 149 1.16 -2.31 16.87
N ARG A 150 2.00 -2.67 17.84
CA ARG A 150 1.57 -3.10 19.19
C ARG A 150 0.65 -2.11 19.87
N GLN A 151 0.94 -0.81 19.75
CA GLN A 151 0.12 0.28 20.24
C GLN A 151 -1.34 0.21 19.76
N ILE A 152 -1.63 -0.38 18.58
CA ILE A 152 -2.98 -0.58 18.09
C ILE A 152 -3.54 -1.92 18.57
N TRP A 153 -2.91 -3.05 18.22
CA TRP A 153 -3.52 -4.36 18.43
C TRP A 153 -3.61 -4.76 19.90
N SER A 154 -2.72 -4.26 20.76
CA SER A 154 -2.71 -4.61 22.20
C SER A 154 -3.90 -4.03 22.97
N LYS A 155 -4.68 -3.12 22.37
CA LYS A 155 -5.96 -2.66 22.92
C LYS A 155 -7.04 -3.74 22.86
N TYR A 156 -6.88 -4.71 21.95
CA TYR A 156 -7.92 -5.67 21.58
C TYR A 156 -7.58 -7.08 22.05
N VAL A 157 -6.32 -7.52 21.90
CA VAL A 157 -5.88 -8.88 22.23
C VAL A 157 -4.52 -8.87 22.93
N LYS A 158 -4.12 -10.00 23.52
CA LYS A 158 -2.86 -10.13 24.26
C LYS A 158 -1.67 -10.38 23.32
N LYS A 159 -1.90 -11.12 22.24
CA LYS A 159 -0.93 -11.33 21.17
C LYS A 159 -1.57 -11.07 19.81
N LEU A 160 -0.79 -10.62 18.84
CA LEU A 160 -1.29 -10.32 17.50
C LEU A 160 -1.90 -11.56 16.80
N GLU A 161 -1.36 -12.75 17.06
CA GLU A 161 -1.86 -14.02 16.53
C GLU A 161 -3.28 -14.36 16.99
N ASP A 162 -3.69 -13.90 18.17
CA ASP A 162 -5.01 -14.19 18.76
C ASP A 162 -6.16 -13.59 17.92
N LEU A 163 -5.89 -12.62 17.03
CA LEU A 163 -6.92 -12.03 16.15
C LEU A 163 -7.49 -13.07 15.16
N LYS A 164 -6.77 -14.17 14.91
CA LYS A 164 -7.24 -15.27 14.06
C LYS A 164 -8.14 -16.26 14.81
N ASP A 165 -8.32 -16.14 16.12
CA ASP A 165 -9.15 -17.07 16.89
C ASP A 165 -10.63 -16.66 16.85
N GLU A 166 -11.55 -17.63 16.71
CA GLU A 166 -12.99 -17.33 16.54
C GLU A 166 -13.58 -16.57 17.73
N GLU A 167 -13.12 -16.89 18.94
CA GLU A 167 -13.52 -16.21 20.19
C GLU A 167 -13.17 -14.71 20.20
N ASN A 168 -12.17 -14.29 19.42
CA ASN A 168 -11.74 -12.89 19.35
C ASN A 168 -12.36 -12.12 18.18
N SER A 169 -13.31 -12.70 17.43
CA SER A 169 -13.82 -12.12 16.17
C SER A 169 -14.29 -10.66 16.27
N VAL A 170 -15.02 -10.29 17.34
CA VAL A 170 -15.46 -8.90 17.55
C VAL A 170 -14.27 -7.96 17.72
N LYS A 171 -13.32 -8.34 18.57
CA LYS A 171 -12.12 -7.54 18.85
C LYS A 171 -11.20 -7.47 17.63
N ALA A 172 -11.11 -8.54 16.87
CA ALA A 172 -10.36 -8.60 15.62
C ALA A 172 -10.89 -7.60 14.60
N VAL A 173 -12.21 -7.55 14.41
CA VAL A 173 -12.85 -6.58 13.53
C VAL A 173 -12.66 -5.14 14.01
N GLN A 174 -12.75 -4.88 15.31
CA GLN A 174 -12.48 -3.54 15.86
C GLN A 174 -11.02 -3.11 15.66
N CYS A 175 -10.07 -4.03 15.83
CA CYS A 175 -8.65 -3.79 15.54
C CYS A 175 -8.40 -3.51 14.06
N LEU A 176 -9.04 -4.29 13.17
CA LEU A 176 -9.02 -4.07 11.73
C LEU A 176 -9.55 -2.68 11.36
N ASN A 177 -10.65 -2.27 11.98
CA ASN A 177 -11.21 -0.95 11.76
C ASN A 177 -10.22 0.14 12.19
N ASP A 178 -9.55 0.05 13.36
CA ASP A 178 -8.50 1.00 13.76
C ASP A 178 -7.37 1.11 12.70
N MET A 179 -6.90 -0.03 12.20
CA MET A 179 -5.86 -0.09 11.16
C MET A 179 -6.32 0.57 9.85
N VAL A 180 -7.52 0.27 9.37
CA VAL A 180 -8.08 0.90 8.16
C VAL A 180 -8.26 2.40 8.38
N THR A 181 -8.82 2.80 9.52
CA THR A 181 -8.96 4.20 9.89
C THR A 181 -7.61 4.88 9.82
N ASN A 182 -6.56 4.30 10.40
CA ASN A 182 -5.18 4.79 10.35
C ASN A 182 -4.69 4.99 8.90
N ALA A 183 -4.89 4.02 8.01
CA ALA A 183 -4.49 4.13 6.59
C ALA A 183 -5.19 5.29 5.85
N LEU A 184 -6.47 5.58 6.17
CA LEU A 184 -7.24 6.66 5.55
C LEU A 184 -6.64 8.07 5.75
N LEU A 185 -5.67 8.25 6.66
CA LEU A 185 -4.93 9.52 6.81
C LEU A 185 -4.28 10.01 5.52
N HIS A 186 -3.82 9.07 4.70
CA HIS A 186 -2.97 9.37 3.55
C HIS A 186 -3.75 9.76 2.30
N VAL A 187 -5.08 9.57 2.31
CA VAL A 187 -5.92 9.68 1.10
C VAL A 187 -5.91 11.09 0.53
N ASP A 188 -6.11 12.11 1.34
CA ASP A 188 -6.15 13.50 0.86
C ASP A 188 -4.81 13.91 0.22
N ASP A 189 -3.68 13.44 0.76
CA ASP A 189 -2.36 13.69 0.18
C ASP A 189 -2.12 12.89 -1.11
N CYS A 190 -2.63 11.66 -1.20
CA CYS A 190 -2.61 10.89 -2.45
C CYS A 190 -3.41 11.58 -3.55
N LEU A 191 -4.60 12.12 -3.22
CA LEU A 191 -5.43 12.88 -4.16
C LEU A 191 -4.72 14.15 -4.63
N LYS A 192 -4.08 14.90 -3.72
CA LYS A 192 -3.26 16.08 -4.07
C LYS A 192 -2.10 15.70 -4.99
N TYR A 193 -1.35 14.65 -4.66
CA TYR A 193 -0.23 14.16 -5.49
C TYR A 193 -0.70 13.87 -6.91
N MET A 194 -1.72 13.02 -7.07
CA MET A 194 -2.22 12.60 -8.38
C MET A 194 -2.82 13.76 -9.18
N SER A 195 -3.40 14.77 -8.50
CA SER A 195 -3.95 15.96 -9.17
C SER A 195 -2.91 16.87 -9.82
N ALA A 196 -1.64 16.75 -9.41
CA ALA A 196 -0.54 17.55 -9.94
C ALA A 196 0.18 16.88 -11.13
N LEU A 197 -0.09 15.60 -11.40
CA LEU A 197 0.53 14.85 -12.49
C LEU A 197 0.00 15.33 -13.86
N ARG A 198 0.90 15.44 -14.83
CA ARG A 198 0.63 15.98 -16.17
C ARG A 198 0.68 14.91 -17.25
N ASP A 199 1.65 14.01 -17.18
CA ASP A 199 1.83 12.95 -18.17
C ASP A 199 0.75 11.85 -18.00
N PRO A 200 -0.03 11.52 -19.04
CA PRO A 200 -1.11 10.54 -18.92
C PRO A 200 -0.66 9.13 -18.55
N ALA A 201 0.55 8.70 -18.95
CA ALA A 201 1.05 7.37 -18.64
C ALA A 201 1.49 7.28 -17.18
N ILE A 202 2.24 8.28 -16.70
CA ILE A 202 2.64 8.41 -15.30
C ILE A 202 1.43 8.58 -14.39
N PHE A 203 0.46 9.41 -14.80
CA PHE A 203 -0.80 9.57 -14.10
C PHE A 203 -1.48 8.22 -13.88
N ARG A 204 -1.68 7.43 -14.95
CA ARG A 204 -2.34 6.11 -14.85
C ARG A 204 -1.53 5.13 -14.01
N PHE A 205 -0.20 5.13 -14.17
CA PHE A 205 0.72 4.32 -13.38
C PHE A 205 0.56 4.60 -11.87
N CYS A 206 0.47 5.87 -11.47
CA CYS A 206 0.25 6.27 -10.09
C CYS A 206 -1.18 6.03 -9.62
N ALA A 207 -2.18 6.32 -10.45
CA ALA A 207 -3.58 6.36 -10.05
C ALA A 207 -4.23 4.98 -9.85
N ILE A 208 -3.90 4.02 -10.72
CA ILE A 208 -4.51 2.69 -10.68
C ILE A 208 -4.24 1.97 -9.34
N PRO A 209 -2.99 1.89 -8.84
CA PRO A 209 -2.71 1.30 -7.53
C PRO A 209 -3.46 1.99 -6.38
N GLN A 210 -3.60 3.31 -6.42
CA GLN A 210 -4.27 4.08 -5.37
C GLN A 210 -5.77 3.80 -5.33
N ILE A 211 -6.42 3.70 -6.50
CA ILE A 211 -7.84 3.28 -6.60
C ILE A 211 -8.00 1.84 -6.09
N MET A 212 -7.07 0.94 -6.46
CA MET A 212 -7.10 -0.44 -5.97
C MET A 212 -6.93 -0.51 -4.45
N ALA A 213 -6.11 0.36 -3.86
CA ALA A 213 -5.90 0.41 -2.43
C ALA A 213 -7.17 0.85 -1.67
N ILE A 214 -7.79 1.98 -2.04
CA ILE A 214 -9.05 2.41 -1.40
C ILE A 214 -10.18 1.38 -1.60
N GLY A 215 -10.24 0.75 -2.78
CA GLY A 215 -11.18 -0.34 -3.05
C GLY A 215 -10.93 -1.57 -2.16
N THR A 216 -9.66 -1.91 -1.92
CA THR A 216 -9.28 -3.00 -1.01
C THR A 216 -9.61 -2.66 0.43
N LEU A 217 -9.33 -1.45 0.90
CA LEU A 217 -9.74 -1.00 2.24
C LEU A 217 -11.26 -1.04 2.41
N ALA A 218 -12.03 -0.66 1.40
CA ALA A 218 -13.50 -0.77 1.44
C ALA A 218 -13.99 -2.23 1.52
N LEU A 219 -13.24 -3.20 0.98
CA LEU A 219 -13.54 -4.63 1.12
C LEU A 219 -13.12 -5.19 2.49
N CYS A 220 -12.00 -4.73 3.03
CA CYS A 220 -11.47 -5.15 4.33
C CYS A 220 -12.25 -4.54 5.51
N TYR A 221 -12.72 -3.30 5.40
CA TYR A 221 -13.37 -2.61 6.52
C TYR A 221 -14.60 -3.38 7.04
N ASN A 222 -14.65 -3.55 8.37
CA ASN A 222 -15.69 -4.29 9.08
C ASN A 222 -15.92 -5.72 8.54
N ASN A 223 -14.85 -6.44 8.14
CA ASN A 223 -14.95 -7.74 7.50
C ASN A 223 -14.06 -8.81 8.18
N ILE A 224 -14.69 -9.74 8.90
CA ILE A 224 -14.00 -10.84 9.60
C ILE A 224 -13.20 -11.75 8.65
N LYS A 225 -13.49 -11.76 7.35
CA LYS A 225 -12.78 -12.62 6.38
C LYS A 225 -11.29 -12.30 6.26
N VAL A 226 -10.85 -11.08 6.62
CA VAL A 226 -9.42 -10.73 6.68
C VAL A 226 -8.64 -11.67 7.60
N PHE A 227 -9.29 -12.20 8.65
CA PHE A 227 -8.69 -13.11 9.62
C PHE A 227 -8.92 -14.59 9.30
N ARG A 228 -9.65 -14.90 8.22
CA ARG A 228 -10.09 -16.26 7.87
C ARG A 228 -9.67 -16.70 6.47
N GLY A 229 -9.23 -15.79 5.63
CA GLY A 229 -8.80 -16.09 4.27
C GLY A 229 -8.41 -14.83 3.50
N VAL A 230 -8.44 -14.95 2.18
CA VAL A 230 -7.98 -13.88 1.28
C VAL A 230 -9.13 -12.94 0.94
N VAL A 231 -8.95 -11.66 1.26
CA VAL A 231 -9.82 -10.58 0.77
C VAL A 231 -9.14 -9.89 -0.40
N LYS A 232 -9.72 -10.00 -1.60
CA LYS A 232 -9.14 -9.40 -2.81
C LYS A 232 -10.23 -8.85 -3.73
N MET A 233 -9.91 -7.75 -4.40
CA MET A 233 -10.75 -7.26 -5.50
C MET A 233 -10.86 -8.32 -6.59
N ARG A 234 -12.08 -8.56 -7.10
CA ARG A 234 -12.31 -9.50 -8.19
C ARG A 234 -11.57 -9.03 -9.45
N ARG A 235 -10.99 -9.97 -10.21
CA ARG A 235 -10.21 -9.67 -11.43
C ARG A 235 -10.96 -8.80 -12.44
N GLY A 236 -12.27 -9.03 -12.61
CA GLY A 236 -13.10 -8.20 -13.51
C GLY A 236 -13.23 -6.75 -13.05
N LEU A 237 -13.32 -6.52 -11.74
CA LEU A 237 -13.33 -5.16 -11.19
C LEU A 237 -11.95 -4.49 -11.34
N THR A 238 -10.87 -5.23 -11.10
CA THR A 238 -9.50 -4.75 -11.34
C THR A 238 -9.29 -4.35 -12.80
N ALA A 239 -9.70 -5.20 -13.75
CA ALA A 239 -9.63 -4.90 -15.18
C ALA A 239 -10.41 -3.62 -15.53
N LYS A 240 -11.61 -3.46 -14.96
CA LYS A 240 -12.44 -2.25 -15.13
C LYS A 240 -11.76 -0.99 -14.58
N VAL A 241 -11.09 -1.07 -13.43
CA VAL A 241 -10.32 0.05 -12.86
C VAL A 241 -9.17 0.41 -13.80
N ILE A 242 -8.38 -0.57 -14.25
CA ILE A 242 -7.25 -0.34 -15.16
C ILE A 242 -7.70 0.29 -16.48
N ASP A 243 -8.79 -0.23 -17.05
CA ASP A 243 -9.34 0.23 -18.32
C ASP A 243 -9.89 1.66 -18.21
N ARG A 244 -10.71 1.93 -17.19
CA ARG A 244 -11.45 3.19 -17.07
C ARG A 244 -10.68 4.34 -16.44
N THR A 245 -9.57 4.09 -15.75
CA THR A 245 -8.78 5.18 -15.14
C THR A 245 -8.01 5.92 -16.23
N LYS A 246 -8.51 7.10 -16.63
CA LYS A 246 -7.90 7.96 -17.65
C LYS A 246 -7.57 9.36 -17.14
N SER A 247 -8.29 9.84 -16.13
CA SER A 247 -8.20 11.21 -15.63
C SER A 247 -8.48 11.30 -14.13
N MET A 248 -8.23 12.47 -13.53
CA MET A 248 -8.60 12.73 -12.13
C MET A 248 -10.10 12.63 -11.87
N THR A 249 -10.96 12.83 -12.88
CA THR A 249 -12.40 12.59 -12.74
C THR A 249 -12.71 11.14 -12.38
N ASP A 250 -11.98 10.20 -12.97
CA ASP A 250 -12.13 8.78 -12.69
C ASP A 250 -11.62 8.43 -11.29
N VAL A 251 -10.52 9.05 -10.88
CA VAL A 251 -9.93 8.91 -9.53
C VAL A 251 -10.89 9.42 -8.47
N TYR A 252 -11.33 10.69 -8.54
CA TYR A 252 -12.27 11.25 -7.57
C TYR A 252 -13.59 10.46 -7.55
N GLY A 253 -14.06 10.02 -8.71
CA GLY A 253 -15.22 9.14 -8.81
C GLY A 253 -15.05 7.83 -8.04
N ALA A 254 -13.94 7.11 -8.27
CA ALA A 254 -13.68 5.85 -7.60
C ALA A 254 -13.46 6.01 -6.09
N PHE A 255 -12.70 7.02 -5.66
CA PHE A 255 -12.48 7.33 -4.25
C PHE A 255 -13.79 7.71 -3.54
N TYR A 256 -14.67 8.48 -4.20
CA TYR A 256 -16.00 8.79 -3.69
C TYR A 256 -16.85 7.53 -3.49
N ASP A 257 -16.93 6.68 -4.52
CA ASP A 257 -17.75 5.46 -4.50
C ASP A 257 -17.28 4.48 -3.42
N PHE A 258 -15.97 4.21 -3.36
CA PHE A 258 -15.39 3.32 -2.35
C PHE A 258 -15.49 3.91 -0.93
N SER A 259 -15.34 5.22 -0.78
CA SER A 259 -15.54 5.88 0.52
C SER A 259 -17.00 5.82 0.98
N CYS A 260 -17.98 5.90 0.07
CA CYS A 260 -19.39 5.68 0.41
C CYS A 260 -19.64 4.24 0.87
N ILE A 261 -19.06 3.24 0.19
CA ILE A 261 -19.17 1.83 0.58
C ILE A 261 -18.57 1.59 1.96
N LEU A 262 -17.39 2.16 2.22
CA LEU A 262 -16.73 2.08 3.52
C LEU A 262 -17.59 2.75 4.60
N LYS A 263 -18.10 3.95 4.32
CA LYS A 263 -18.95 4.71 5.25
C LYS A 263 -20.23 3.96 5.62
N ALA A 264 -20.85 3.28 4.66
CA ALA A 264 -22.06 2.47 4.89
C ALA A 264 -21.82 1.27 5.81
N LYS A 265 -20.57 0.81 5.95
CA LYS A 265 -20.19 -0.32 6.81
C LYS A 265 -19.79 0.11 8.23
N VAL A 266 -19.73 1.40 8.53
CA VAL A 266 -19.31 1.89 9.85
C VAL A 266 -20.40 1.57 10.89
N ASP A 267 -20.09 0.63 11.78
CA ASP A 267 -20.87 0.39 12.99
C ASP A 267 -20.68 1.56 13.96
N LYS A 268 -21.78 2.14 14.44
CA LYS A 268 -21.76 3.24 15.41
C LYS A 268 -21.19 2.84 16.77
N ASN A 269 -21.20 1.54 17.08
CA ASN A 269 -20.65 0.99 18.31
C ASN A 269 -19.15 0.67 18.20
N ASP A 270 -18.55 0.80 17.01
CA ASP A 270 -17.11 0.62 16.85
C ASP A 270 -16.33 1.74 17.58
N PRO A 271 -15.26 1.41 18.36
CA PRO A 271 -14.50 2.41 19.10
C PRO A 271 -13.89 3.53 18.22
N ASN A 272 -13.67 3.27 16.94
CA ASN A 272 -13.11 4.21 15.96
C ASN A 272 -14.18 4.82 15.04
N ALA A 273 -15.48 4.55 15.25
CA ALA A 273 -16.56 4.97 14.37
C ALA A 273 -16.53 6.46 14.03
N GLN A 274 -16.47 7.33 15.05
CA GLN A 274 -16.49 8.78 14.87
C GLN A 274 -15.27 9.28 14.06
N LYS A 275 -14.08 8.77 14.38
CA LYS A 275 -12.83 9.13 13.70
C LYS A 275 -12.85 8.66 12.24
N THR A 276 -13.39 7.48 11.99
CA THR A 276 -13.54 6.92 10.64
C THR A 276 -14.51 7.73 9.80
N VAL A 277 -15.69 8.04 10.35
CA VAL A 277 -16.69 8.89 9.68
C VAL A 277 -16.10 10.26 9.35
N SER A 278 -15.39 10.89 10.29
CA SER A 278 -14.74 12.18 10.05
C SER A 278 -13.74 12.15 8.91
N ARG A 279 -12.90 11.10 8.82
CA ARG A 279 -11.94 10.92 7.71
C ARG A 279 -12.63 10.70 6.38
N LEU A 280 -13.64 9.83 6.35
CA LEU A 280 -14.43 9.59 5.14
C LEU A 280 -15.17 10.85 4.69
N ASP A 281 -15.70 11.65 5.61
CA ASP A 281 -16.34 12.91 5.28
C ASP A 281 -15.38 13.94 4.69
N SER A 282 -14.12 13.97 5.16
CA SER A 282 -13.05 14.75 4.52
C SER A 282 -12.84 14.29 3.07
N ILE A 283 -12.62 12.99 2.85
CA ILE A 283 -12.37 12.43 1.52
C ILE A 283 -13.55 12.70 0.58
N LEU A 284 -14.78 12.45 1.04
CA LEU A 284 -15.99 12.69 0.28
C LEU A 284 -16.17 14.18 -0.06
N LYS A 285 -15.80 15.08 0.87
CA LYS A 285 -15.79 16.52 0.63
C LYS A 285 -14.75 16.88 -0.43
N THR A 286 -13.50 16.44 -0.30
CA THR A 286 -12.44 16.63 -1.30
C THR A 286 -12.90 16.18 -2.69
N CYS A 287 -13.53 15.00 -2.78
CA CYS A 287 -14.04 14.48 -4.05
C CYS A 287 -15.20 15.33 -4.61
N ARG A 288 -16.11 15.86 -3.78
CA ARG A 288 -17.20 16.76 -4.24
C ARG A 288 -16.68 18.13 -4.66
N ASP A 289 -15.80 18.71 -3.87
CA ASP A 289 -15.24 20.04 -4.08
C ASP A 289 -14.33 20.10 -5.31
N SER A 290 -13.86 18.94 -5.80
CA SER A 290 -13.16 18.83 -7.09
C SER A 290 -13.97 19.33 -8.30
N GLY A 291 -15.31 19.43 -8.17
CA GLY A 291 -16.21 19.90 -9.22
C GLY A 291 -16.42 18.92 -10.40
N VAL A 292 -15.74 17.77 -10.41
CA VAL A 292 -15.79 16.82 -11.54
C VAL A 292 -16.82 15.70 -11.37
N LEU A 293 -17.34 15.47 -10.16
CA LEU A 293 -18.35 14.42 -9.92
C LEU A 293 -19.69 14.70 -10.62
N ASN A 294 -20.08 15.97 -10.76
CA ASN A 294 -21.33 16.36 -11.44
C ASN A 294 -21.34 15.97 -12.92
N LYS A 295 -20.16 15.86 -13.57
CA LYS A 295 -20.05 15.40 -14.97
C LYS A 295 -20.27 13.90 -15.12
N ARG A 296 -19.90 13.09 -14.11
CA ARG A 296 -20.02 11.63 -14.15
C ARG A 296 -21.46 11.13 -14.03
N PHE A 297 -22.30 11.82 -13.27
CA PHE A 297 -23.74 11.50 -13.17
C PHE A 297 -24.51 11.79 -14.46
N ALA A 298 -23.96 12.59 -15.38
CA ALA A 298 -24.53 12.79 -16.72
C ALA A 298 -24.18 11.64 -17.69
N ASP A 299 -23.02 10.99 -17.53
CA ASP A 299 -22.47 10.07 -18.54
C ASP A 299 -22.45 8.57 -18.15
N VAL A 300 -22.46 8.18 -16.85
CA VAL A 300 -22.39 6.75 -16.47
C VAL A 300 -23.14 6.43 -15.16
N PRO A 301 -24.39 5.92 -15.22
CA PRO A 301 -25.17 5.50 -14.04
C PRO A 301 -24.67 4.20 -13.36
N ASP A 302 -23.82 3.41 -14.02
CA ASP A 302 -23.67 1.97 -13.73
C ASP A 302 -22.57 1.56 -12.74
N PHE A 303 -21.75 2.47 -12.22
CA PHE A 303 -20.68 2.04 -11.30
C PHE A 303 -21.20 1.74 -9.89
N ILE A 304 -22.10 2.57 -9.35
CA ILE A 304 -22.61 2.44 -7.98
C ILE A 304 -23.51 1.20 -7.83
N ASN A 305 -24.50 1.03 -8.72
CA ASN A 305 -25.41 -0.12 -8.68
C ASN A 305 -24.66 -1.45 -8.83
N PHE A 306 -23.59 -1.50 -9.60
CA PHE A 306 -22.87 -2.75 -9.85
C PHE A 306 -21.80 -3.09 -8.80
N VAL A 307 -21.13 -2.09 -8.21
CA VAL A 307 -20.21 -2.35 -7.09
C VAL A 307 -20.99 -2.84 -5.87
N LEU A 308 -22.19 -2.30 -5.61
CA LEU A 308 -23.10 -2.86 -4.61
C LEU A 308 -23.48 -4.31 -4.93
N VAL A 309 -23.81 -4.64 -6.17
CA VAL A 309 -24.12 -6.04 -6.58
C VAL A 309 -22.91 -6.97 -6.41
N LEU A 310 -21.69 -6.53 -6.74
CA LEU A 310 -20.50 -7.38 -6.65
C LEU A 310 -19.94 -7.56 -5.23
N VAL A 311 -20.15 -6.58 -4.35
CA VAL A 311 -19.73 -6.65 -2.94
C VAL A 311 -20.76 -7.42 -2.09
N SER A 312 -22.03 -7.51 -2.52
CA SER A 312 -23.13 -8.10 -1.75
C SER A 312 -23.45 -9.56 -2.06
N VAL A 313 -22.86 -10.16 -3.11
CA VAL A 313 -23.13 -11.58 -3.46
C VAL A 313 -22.07 -12.47 -2.80
N PRO A 314 -22.45 -13.41 -1.90
CA PRO A 314 -21.53 -14.38 -1.33
C PRO A 314 -20.86 -15.18 -2.44
N SER A 315 -19.53 -15.23 -2.43
CA SER A 315 -18.77 -16.14 -3.28
C SER A 315 -19.05 -17.57 -2.82
N TYR A 316 -20.04 -18.22 -3.43
CA TYR A 316 -20.18 -19.68 -3.44
C TYR A 316 -19.61 -20.20 -4.75
N ILE A 317 -18.28 -20.27 -4.85
CA ILE A 317 -17.50 -21.24 -5.65
C ILE A 317 -16.14 -21.36 -4.96
#